data_AF-A0A940ES68-F1
#
_entry.id   AF-A0A940ES68-F1
#
_cell.length_a   1.000
_cell.length_b   1.000
_cell.length_c   1.000
_cell.angle_alpha   90.00
_cell.angle_beta   90.00
_cell.angle_gamma   90.00
#
_symmetry.space_group_name_H-M   'P 1'
#
loop_
_entity.id
_entity.type
_entity.pdbx_description
1 polymer ?
#
loop_
_entity_poly.entity_id
_entity_poly.type
_entity_poly.pdbx_seq_one_letter_code
_entity_poly.pdbx_strand_id
1 'polypeptide(L)'
;METALCLCFIVLPLVFATIAYAYMLSFRQTVSQSAAEGARIAAVAPSTASDADRKAAAIKAASQSMDTGVGDLKCNEGSLTCTAVMVPGCEDGSTATCVKVTISYPYRDKSLLPTIPGLGFTLPKTISYAAMVQVS
;
A
#
# COMPACT_ATOMS: atom_id res chain seq x y z
N MET A 1 -24.90 37.75 -4.06
CA MET A 1 -24.27 36.86 -5.07
C MET A 1 -22.91 36.34 -4.59
N GLU A 2 -22.29 37.03 -3.64
CA GLU A 2 -20.95 36.72 -3.11
C GLU A 2 -20.85 35.37 -2.38
N THR A 3 -21.92 34.94 -1.69
CA THR A 3 -21.92 33.65 -0.98
C THR A 3 -21.89 32.44 -1.92
N ALA A 4 -22.55 32.53 -3.08
CA ALA A 4 -22.51 31.50 -4.12
C ALA A 4 -21.12 31.41 -4.77
N LEU A 5 -20.44 32.55 -4.92
CA LEU A 5 -19.07 32.59 -5.44
C LEU A 5 -18.09 31.97 -4.43
N CYS A 6 -18.16 32.36 -3.15
CA CYS A 6 -17.33 31.75 -2.10
C CYS A 6 -17.56 30.24 -1.99
N LEU A 7 -18.81 29.78 -2.07
CA LEU A 7 -19.13 28.36 -2.03
C LEU A 7 -18.47 27.60 -3.20
N CYS A 8 -18.65 28.09 -4.43
CA CYS A 8 -18.15 27.41 -5.62
C CYS A 8 -16.62 27.45 -5.76
N PHE A 9 -15.99 28.58 -5.44
CA PHE A 9 -14.57 28.78 -5.73
C PHE A 9 -13.63 28.52 -4.56
N ILE A 10 -14.14 28.47 -3.32
CA ILE A 10 -13.30 28.26 -2.13
C ILE A 10 -13.73 27.01 -1.40
N VAL A 11 -14.99 26.94 -0.97
CA VAL A 11 -15.45 25.88 -0.06
C VAL A 11 -15.46 24.52 -0.76
N LEU A 12 -16.08 24.42 -1.94
CA LEU A 12 -16.13 23.17 -2.70
C LEU A 12 -14.73 22.60 -3.03
N PRO A 13 -13.79 23.35 -3.65
CA PRO A 13 -12.48 22.80 -3.97
C PRO A 13 -11.68 22.42 -2.73
N LEU A 14 -11.82 23.17 -1.63
CA LEU A 14 -11.17 22.82 -0.36
C LEU A 14 -11.72 21.51 0.21
N VAL A 15 -13.05 21.30 0.19
CA VAL A 15 -13.67 20.05 0.65
C VAL A 15 -13.25 18.86 -0.21
N PHE A 16 -13.23 19.02 -1.53
CA PHE A 16 -12.75 17.95 -2.40
C PHE A 16 -11.25 17.64 -2.19
N ALA A 17 -10.44 18.66 -1.95
CA ALA A 17 -9.02 18.48 -1.65
C ALA A 17 -8.80 17.74 -0.33
N THR A 18 -9.54 18.08 0.73
CA THR A 18 -9.42 17.39 2.02
C THR A 18 -9.87 15.94 1.93
N ILE A 19 -10.99 15.66 1.24
CA ILE A 19 -11.47 14.29 1.02
C ILE A 19 -10.44 13.48 0.24
N ALA A 20 -9.90 14.03 -0.85
CA ALA A 20 -8.89 13.35 -1.65
C ALA A 20 -7.62 13.03 -0.85
N TYR A 21 -7.15 13.98 -0.05
CA TYR A 21 -5.96 13.80 0.77
C TYR A 21 -6.19 12.81 1.92
N ALA A 22 -7.35 12.87 2.59
CA ALA A 22 -7.73 11.92 3.62
C ALA A 22 -7.79 10.49 3.06
N TYR A 23 -8.44 10.30 1.91
CA TYR A 23 -8.52 9.00 1.26
C TYR A 23 -7.15 8.45 0.85
N MET A 24 -6.27 9.30 0.30
CA MET A 24 -4.89 8.93 0.01
C MET A 24 -4.15 8.47 1.28
N LEU A 25 -4.28 9.19 2.38
CA LEU A 25 -3.61 8.84 3.63
C LEU A 25 -4.13 7.50 4.18
N SER A 26 -5.45 7.29 4.17
CA SER A 26 -6.05 6.01 4.56
C SER A 26 -5.55 4.86 3.68
N PHE A 27 -5.44 5.07 2.36
CA PHE A 27 -4.87 4.08 1.46
C PHE A 27 -3.40 3.76 1.81
N ARG A 28 -2.57 4.77 2.12
CA ARG A 28 -1.19 4.55 2.56
C ARG A 28 -1.11 3.72 3.84
N GLN A 29 -2.03 3.96 4.78
CA GLN A 29 -2.13 3.18 6.00
C GLN A 29 -2.48 1.72 5.69
N THR A 30 -3.48 1.48 4.83
CA THR A 30 -3.82 0.13 4.34
C THR A 30 -2.63 -0.56 3.69
N VAL A 31 -1.91 0.10 2.79
CA VAL A 31 -0.73 -0.47 2.11
C VAL A 31 0.36 -0.82 3.12
N SER A 32 0.65 0.08 4.06
CA SER A 32 1.65 -0.15 5.11
C SER A 32 1.27 -1.32 6.02
N GLN A 33 0.01 -1.40 6.45
CA GLN A 33 -0.50 -2.48 7.29
C GLN A 33 -0.45 -3.82 6.54
N SER A 34 -0.83 -3.83 5.27
CA SER A 34 -0.83 -5.03 4.44
C SER A 34 0.58 -5.57 4.20
N ALA A 35 1.57 -4.67 4.01
CA ALA A 35 2.97 -5.07 3.93
C ALA A 35 3.45 -5.70 5.24
N ALA A 36 3.11 -5.09 6.38
CA ALA A 36 3.47 -5.60 7.71
C ALA A 36 2.81 -6.96 8.01
N GLU A 37 1.54 -7.15 7.67
CA GLU A 37 0.85 -8.43 7.86
C GLU A 37 1.41 -9.52 6.95
N GLY A 38 1.71 -9.20 5.68
CA GLY A 38 2.40 -10.11 4.78
C GLY A 38 3.76 -10.55 5.34
N ALA A 39 4.54 -9.62 5.87
CA ALA A 39 5.80 -9.94 6.53
C ALA A 39 5.56 -10.83 7.75
N ARG A 40 4.64 -10.46 8.65
CA ARG A 40 4.30 -11.26 9.83
C ARG A 40 3.98 -12.72 9.50
N ILE A 41 3.21 -12.96 8.43
CA ILE A 41 2.87 -14.33 8.00
C ILE A 41 4.11 -15.09 7.50
N ALA A 42 5.06 -14.44 6.82
CA ALA A 42 6.33 -15.07 6.49
C ALA A 42 7.15 -15.46 7.73
N ALA A 43 7.14 -14.63 8.79
CA ALA A 43 7.87 -14.91 10.04
C ALA A 43 7.35 -16.13 10.78
N VAL A 44 6.02 -16.32 10.83
CA VAL A 44 5.38 -17.43 11.55
C VAL A 44 5.19 -18.68 10.70
N ALA A 45 5.65 -18.66 9.44
CA ALA A 45 5.60 -19.84 8.60
C ALA A 45 6.38 -21.00 9.24
N PRO A 46 5.88 -22.24 9.14
CA PRO A 46 6.51 -23.38 9.78
C PRO A 46 7.93 -23.59 9.24
N SER A 47 8.83 -24.11 10.07
CA SER A 47 10.23 -24.36 9.69
C SER A 47 10.39 -25.33 8.52
N THR A 48 9.37 -26.15 8.26
CA THR A 48 9.30 -27.07 7.11
C THR A 48 8.84 -26.41 5.81
N ALA A 49 8.32 -25.18 5.87
CA ALA A 49 7.87 -24.45 4.68
C ALA A 49 9.07 -24.04 3.83
N SER A 50 8.98 -24.30 2.53
CA SER A 50 9.97 -23.81 1.57
C SER A 50 9.90 -22.28 1.46
N ASP A 51 10.99 -21.65 1.01
CA ASP A 51 11.02 -20.21 0.74
C ASP A 51 9.92 -19.78 -0.24
N ALA A 52 9.55 -20.65 -1.19
CA ALA A 52 8.46 -20.40 -2.12
C ALA A 52 7.11 -20.33 -1.39
N ASP A 53 6.86 -21.25 -0.47
CA ASP A 53 5.63 -21.28 0.34
C ASP A 53 5.55 -20.07 1.27
N ARG A 54 6.67 -19.68 1.90
CA ARG A 54 6.75 -18.49 2.76
C ARG A 54 6.39 -17.21 1.99
N LYS A 55 6.97 -17.04 0.79
CA LYS A 55 6.67 -15.90 -0.08
C LYS A 55 5.21 -15.91 -0.56
N ALA A 56 4.70 -17.07 -0.95
CA ALA A 56 3.32 -17.21 -1.41
C ALA A 56 2.31 -16.89 -0.29
N ALA A 57 2.56 -17.40 0.92
CA ALA A 57 1.74 -17.10 2.10
C ALA A 57 1.77 -15.61 2.47
N ALA A 58 2.95 -14.99 2.42
CA ALA A 58 3.11 -13.55 2.67
C ALA A 58 2.32 -12.70 1.66
N ILE A 59 2.44 -12.99 0.36
CA ILE A 59 1.69 -12.27 -0.68
C ILE A 59 0.18 -12.51 -0.52
N LYS A 60 -0.24 -13.74 -0.21
CA LYS A 60 -1.66 -14.06 0.01
C LYS A 60 -2.23 -13.26 1.19
N ALA A 61 -1.51 -13.19 2.30
CA ALA A 61 -1.93 -12.41 3.46
C ALA A 61 -1.99 -10.91 3.16
N ALA A 62 -0.95 -10.37 2.53
CA ALA A 62 -0.94 -8.98 2.07
C ALA A 62 -2.12 -8.68 1.13
N SER A 63 -2.46 -9.61 0.23
CA SER A 63 -3.61 -9.48 -0.66
C SER A 63 -4.94 -9.48 0.08
N GLN A 64 -5.11 -10.31 1.12
CA GLN A 64 -6.33 -10.35 1.92
C GLN A 64 -6.51 -9.07 2.76
N SER A 65 -5.42 -8.52 3.28
CA SER A 65 -5.44 -7.22 3.96
C SER A 65 -5.79 -6.07 3.01
N MET A 66 -5.27 -6.09 1.78
CA MET A 66 -5.59 -5.08 0.77
C MET A 66 -7.04 -5.18 0.27
N ASP A 67 -7.57 -6.40 0.13
CA ASP A 67 -8.95 -6.68 -0.31
C ASP A 67 -9.98 -6.08 0.65
N THR A 68 -9.72 -6.17 1.95
CA THR A 68 -10.61 -5.62 2.99
C THR A 68 -10.34 -4.15 3.31
N GLY A 69 -9.32 -3.56 2.69
CA GLY A 69 -8.85 -2.21 2.95
C GLY A 69 -9.45 -1.15 2.03
N VAL A 70 -8.95 0.08 2.16
CA VAL A 70 -9.37 1.18 1.29
C VAL A 70 -8.89 0.89 -0.14
N GLY A 71 -9.80 0.94 -1.11
CA GLY A 71 -9.50 0.75 -2.53
C GLY A 71 -9.85 -0.62 -3.11
N ASP A 72 -10.19 -1.61 -2.28
CA ASP A 72 -10.66 -2.95 -2.70
C ASP A 72 -9.71 -3.57 -3.76
N LEU A 73 -8.41 -3.57 -3.45
CA LEU A 73 -7.37 -4.02 -4.38
C LEU A 73 -6.82 -5.37 -3.95
N LYS A 74 -6.50 -6.21 -4.93
CA LYS A 74 -5.85 -7.50 -4.70
C LYS A 74 -4.47 -7.53 -5.33
N CYS A 75 -3.56 -8.24 -4.69
CA CYS A 75 -2.20 -8.38 -5.17
C CYS A 75 -2.20 -9.07 -6.54
N ASN A 76 -1.47 -8.50 -7.50
CA ASN A 76 -1.40 -8.97 -8.89
C ASN A 76 -2.72 -8.81 -9.67
N GLU A 77 -3.68 -8.04 -9.16
CA GLU A 77 -4.86 -7.61 -9.91
C GLU A 77 -4.73 -6.12 -10.30
N GLY A 78 -5.03 -5.83 -11.57
CA GLY A 78 -5.00 -4.46 -12.10
C GLY A 78 -3.60 -3.84 -12.07
N SER A 79 -3.39 -2.87 -11.18
CA SER A 79 -2.14 -2.10 -11.08
C SER A 79 -1.46 -2.20 -9.71
N LEU A 80 -1.98 -3.04 -8.81
CA LEU A 80 -1.34 -3.31 -7.52
C LEU A 80 -0.28 -4.38 -7.67
N THR A 81 0.96 -4.04 -7.38
CA THR A 81 2.10 -4.97 -7.40
C THR A 81 2.48 -5.34 -5.98
N CYS A 82 2.42 -6.64 -5.65
CA CYS A 82 2.91 -7.15 -4.38
C CYS A 82 4.03 -8.15 -4.64
N THR A 83 5.15 -7.98 -3.94
CA THR A 83 6.33 -8.84 -4.08
C THR A 83 6.80 -9.26 -2.70
N ALA A 84 7.20 -10.53 -2.58
CA ALA A 84 7.89 -11.04 -1.41
C ALA A 84 9.21 -11.64 -1.88
N VAL A 85 10.31 -11.22 -1.28
CA VAL A 85 11.65 -11.70 -1.62
C VAL A 85 12.39 -12.16 -0.37
N MET A 86 13.08 -13.29 -0.49
CA MET A 86 14.05 -13.70 0.52
C MET A 86 15.31 -12.87 0.33
N VAL A 87 15.85 -12.33 1.40
CA VAL A 87 17.11 -11.58 1.39
C VAL A 87 18.07 -12.18 2.43
N PRO A 88 19.34 -12.38 2.06
CA PRO A 88 20.36 -12.70 3.04
C PRO A 88 20.66 -11.43 3.83
N GLY A 89 20.37 -11.47 5.12
CA GLY A 89 20.56 -10.36 6.03
C GLY A 89 19.34 -9.45 6.16
N CYS A 90 19.11 -9.01 7.38
CA CYS A 90 18.00 -8.14 7.76
C CYS A 90 18.46 -6.67 7.87
N GLU A 91 17.52 -5.73 7.79
CA GLU A 91 17.83 -4.29 7.94
C GLU A 91 18.49 -3.94 9.29
N ASP A 92 18.26 -4.77 10.32
CA ASP A 92 18.89 -4.63 11.64
C ASP A 92 20.37 -5.10 11.68
N GLY A 93 20.94 -5.51 10.55
CA GLY A 93 22.32 -6.00 10.44
C GLY A 93 22.51 -7.47 10.83
N SER A 94 21.42 -8.19 11.13
CA SER A 94 21.45 -9.65 11.35
C SER A 94 21.86 -10.38 10.08
N THR A 95 22.61 -11.47 10.21
CA THR A 95 22.96 -12.38 9.08
C THR A 95 21.88 -13.43 8.82
N ALA A 96 20.77 -13.38 9.55
CA ALA A 96 19.67 -14.29 9.34
C ALA A 96 18.96 -14.04 8.00
N THR A 97 18.27 -15.06 7.52
CA THR A 97 17.43 -14.93 6.33
C THR A 97 16.21 -14.07 6.69
N CYS A 98 15.93 -13.10 5.85
CA CYS A 98 14.81 -12.18 6.02
C CYS A 98 13.85 -12.27 4.83
N VAL A 99 12.58 -11.98 5.07
CA VAL A 99 11.58 -11.80 4.00
C VAL A 99 11.22 -10.34 3.93
N LYS A 100 11.39 -9.74 2.75
CA LYS A 100 10.93 -8.38 2.45
C LYS A 100 9.67 -8.44 1.60
N VAL A 101 8.56 -7.94 2.14
CA VAL A 101 7.28 -7.80 1.45
C VAL A 101 7.14 -6.35 1.00
N THR A 102 7.00 -6.11 -0.29
CA THR A 102 6.84 -4.78 -0.88
C THR A 102 5.52 -4.71 -1.64
N ILE A 103 4.71 -3.71 -1.32
CA ILE A 103 3.47 -3.38 -2.03
C ILE A 103 3.68 -2.04 -2.74
N SER A 104 3.28 -1.96 -4.01
CA SER A 104 3.44 -0.77 -4.84
C SER A 104 2.21 -0.54 -5.70
N TYR A 105 1.78 0.72 -5.79
CA TYR A 105 0.63 1.15 -6.57
C TYR A 105 0.91 2.48 -7.28
N PRO A 106 0.72 2.58 -8.61
CA PRO A 106 0.91 3.82 -9.38
C PRO A 106 -0.29 4.77 -9.18
N TYR A 107 -0.35 5.40 -8.01
CA TYR A 107 -1.50 6.19 -7.55
C TYR A 107 -1.90 7.36 -8.46
N ARG A 108 -0.93 7.99 -9.15
CA ARG A 108 -1.22 9.12 -10.04
C ARG A 108 -1.79 8.68 -11.38
N ASP A 109 -1.25 7.62 -11.96
CA ASP A 109 -1.68 7.07 -13.26
C ASP A 109 -2.96 6.23 -13.13
N LYS A 110 -3.22 5.70 -11.92
CA LYS A 110 -4.40 4.92 -11.58
C LYS A 110 -5.04 5.51 -10.32
N SER A 111 -5.61 6.72 -10.47
CA SER A 111 -6.25 7.36 -9.33
C SER A 111 -7.52 6.60 -8.94
N LEU A 112 -7.63 6.29 -7.65
CA LEU A 112 -8.83 5.69 -7.05
C LEU A 112 -9.98 6.71 -6.89
N LEU A 113 -9.71 7.98 -7.19
CA LEU A 113 -10.67 9.08 -7.12
C LEU A 113 -10.82 9.74 -8.49
N PRO A 114 -11.98 10.34 -8.78
CA PRO A 114 -12.14 11.14 -10.00
C PRO A 114 -11.09 12.25 -10.04
N THR A 115 -10.41 12.37 -11.18
CA THR A 115 -9.33 13.34 -11.34
C THR A 115 -9.91 14.75 -11.36
N ILE A 116 -9.57 15.56 -10.36
CA ILE A 116 -9.98 16.96 -10.31
C ILE A 116 -8.89 17.79 -11.02
N PRO A 117 -9.26 18.62 -12.02
CA PRO A 117 -8.30 19.48 -12.71
C PRO A 117 -7.56 20.37 -11.72
N GLY A 118 -6.23 20.34 -11.75
CA GLY A 118 -5.35 21.10 -10.85
C GLY A 118 -4.84 20.34 -9.62
N LEU A 119 -5.58 19.36 -9.08
CA LEU A 119 -5.14 18.60 -7.89
C LEU A 119 -4.15 17.48 -8.22
N GLY A 120 -4.23 16.87 -9.40
CA GLY A 120 -3.38 15.73 -9.80
C GLY A 120 -1.87 15.98 -9.81
N PHE A 121 -1.40 17.22 -9.60
CA PHE A 121 0.03 17.54 -9.48
C PHE A 121 0.58 17.31 -8.07
N THR A 122 -0.24 17.45 -7.02
CA THR A 122 0.22 17.36 -5.62
C THR A 122 0.24 15.93 -5.08
N LEU A 123 -0.37 14.98 -5.80
CA LEU A 123 -0.39 13.58 -5.41
C LEU A 123 0.90 12.85 -5.84
N PRO A 124 1.42 11.92 -5.01
CA PRO A 124 2.59 11.15 -5.36
C PRO A 124 2.31 10.25 -6.57
N LYS A 125 3.35 10.07 -7.40
CA LYS A 125 3.29 9.20 -8.58
C LYS A 125 2.99 7.75 -8.19
N THR A 126 3.67 7.26 -7.16
CA THR A 126 3.59 5.88 -6.70
C THR A 126 3.54 5.87 -5.19
N ILE A 127 2.69 5.01 -4.64
CA ILE A 127 2.68 4.69 -3.21
C ILE A 127 3.31 3.32 -3.09
N SER A 128 4.42 3.24 -2.36
CA SER A 128 5.09 1.97 -2.08
C SER A 128 5.52 1.89 -0.63
N TYR A 129 5.28 0.73 -0.02
CA TYR A 129 5.73 0.39 1.31
C TYR A 129 6.36 -1.00 1.31
N ALA A 130 7.43 -1.15 2.07
CA ALA A 130 8.07 -2.43 2.32
C ALA A 130 8.11 -2.70 3.82
N ALA A 131 7.91 -3.96 4.19
CA ALA A 131 8.15 -4.46 5.53
C ALA A 131 9.07 -5.68 5.44
N MET A 132 10.06 -5.73 6.33
CA MET A 132 11.01 -6.84 6.41
C MET A 132 10.88 -7.54 7.76
N VAL A 133 11.01 -8.87 7.76
CA VAL A 133 11.06 -9.64 8.99
C VAL A 133 12.00 -10.84 8.87
N GLN A 134 12.66 -11.16 9.97
CA GLN A 134 13.51 -12.33 10.07
C GLN A 134 12.67 -13.61 10.06
N VAL A 135 13.16 -14.61 9.33
CA VAL A 135 12.63 -15.96 9.30
C VAL A 135 13.62 -16.94 9.93
N SER A 136 13.11 -17.81 10.78
CA SER A 136 13.87 -18.86 11.48
C SER A 136 13.50 -20.25 10.97
#